data_AF-J3IJ60-F1
#
_entry.id   AF-J3IJ60-F1
#
_cell.length_a   1.000
_cell.length_b   1.000
_cell.length_c   1.000
_cell.angle_alpha   90.00
_cell.angle_beta   90.00
_cell.angle_gamma   90.00
#
_symmetry.space_group_name_H-M   'P 1'
#
loop_
_entity.id
_entity.type
_entity.pdbx_description
1 polymer ?
#
loop_
_entity_poly.entity_id
_entity_poly.type
_entity_poly.pdbx_seq_one_letter_code
_entity_poly.pdbx_strand_id
1 'polypeptide(L)'
;MDDYSKAVGAFKARLSETELRVGGLSPQLPLLASNYSRLFPQWFNGAQLVSKDLDRFTFTLLEVDATKLRDSTDFEDLTAMAQQGAYSATVTSDRLYYAGVDYQPLKNLTLSVHTSQLEDLFQRNFAGFKYKTAMGPGEAFTEWRYFSAREAGRELLGKVDNRTLSTNVGYSIQGHTFSGGYQKVSGDTAYAYVGGTDTYLFSEQQISTFALANERAWMMRYDFDFAALGVPGLTFNLRYVKGDQVDPQRISSVKGRALDAAGGEGEEWERTTDLSYIVQSGPLRNVSLRWRNATMRSNFADAADENRLIVGYTLAF
;
A
#
# COMPACT_ATOMS: atom_id res chain seq x y z
N MET A 1 21.69 18.06 -10.03
CA MET A 1 21.05 19.13 -9.25
C MET A 1 21.11 18.71 -7.80
N ASP A 2 21.52 19.61 -6.91
CA ASP A 2 21.75 19.31 -5.49
C ASP A 2 20.48 19.48 -4.64
N ASP A 3 19.49 20.25 -5.14
CA ASP A 3 18.19 20.51 -4.51
C ASP A 3 17.03 20.36 -5.52
N TYR A 4 15.81 20.14 -5.02
CA TYR A 4 14.58 20.19 -5.82
C TYR A 4 13.38 20.68 -5.02
N SER A 5 12.35 21.14 -5.72
CA SER A 5 11.11 21.66 -5.11
C SER A 5 9.91 21.30 -5.98
N LYS A 6 8.75 21.06 -5.35
CA LYS A 6 7.50 20.83 -6.07
C LYS A 6 6.35 21.58 -5.41
N ALA A 7 5.47 22.13 -6.23
CA ALA A 7 4.21 22.72 -5.80
C ALA A 7 3.06 21.99 -6.49
N VAL A 8 2.01 21.70 -5.73
CA VAL A 8 0.83 20.97 -6.19
C VAL A 8 -0.39 21.69 -5.62
N GLY A 9 -1.34 22.03 -6.48
CA GLY A 9 -2.57 22.73 -6.11
C GLY A 9 -3.80 21.94 -6.54
N ALA A 10 -4.90 22.10 -5.80
CA ALA A 10 -6.19 21.52 -6.15
C ALA A 10 -7.33 22.50 -5.88
N PHE A 11 -8.27 22.57 -6.81
CA PHE A 11 -9.58 23.17 -6.58
C PHE A 11 -10.47 22.17 -5.82
N LYS A 12 -11.29 22.70 -4.91
CA LYS A 12 -12.25 21.90 -4.13
C LYS A 12 -13.61 22.59 -4.12
N ALA A 13 -14.65 21.84 -4.45
CA ALA A 13 -16.04 22.24 -4.32
C ALA A 13 -16.82 21.21 -3.52
N ARG A 14 -17.83 21.66 -2.77
CA ARG A 14 -18.70 20.78 -1.99
C ARG A 14 -20.16 21.21 -2.16
N LEU A 15 -21.03 20.23 -2.38
CA LEU A 15 -22.48 20.38 -2.37
C LEU A 15 -23.04 19.22 -1.53
N SER A 16 -23.79 19.54 -0.45
CA SER A 16 -24.25 18.54 0.52
C SER A 16 -23.07 17.73 1.12
N GLU A 17 -23.16 16.40 1.18
CA GLU A 17 -22.10 15.47 1.58
C GLU A 17 -21.29 14.95 0.37
N THR A 18 -21.35 15.67 -0.76
CA THR A 18 -20.56 15.39 -1.97
C THR A 18 -19.45 16.43 -2.15
N GLU A 19 -18.22 15.95 -2.33
CA GLU A 19 -17.02 16.77 -2.51
C GLU A 19 -16.32 16.42 -3.83
N LEU A 20 -16.05 17.44 -4.64
CA LEU A 20 -15.24 17.36 -5.87
C LEU A 20 -13.87 18.00 -5.61
N ARG A 21 -12.80 17.32 -6.01
CA ARG A 21 -11.43 17.85 -6.06
C ARG A 21 -10.90 17.74 -7.48
N VAL A 22 -10.23 18.79 -7.98
CA VAL A 22 -9.63 18.82 -9.33
C VAL A 22 -8.23 19.42 -9.24
N GLY A 23 -7.25 18.77 -9.86
CA GLY A 23 -5.83 19.12 -9.81
C GLY A 23 -5.02 18.05 -9.08
N GLY A 24 -4.16 18.47 -8.15
CA GLY A 24 -3.31 17.59 -7.37
C GLY A 24 -4.04 16.74 -6.33
N LEU A 25 -3.97 15.42 -6.49
CA LEU A 25 -4.60 14.42 -5.62
C LEU A 25 -3.53 13.54 -4.97
N SER A 26 -3.76 13.16 -3.71
CA SER A 26 -2.99 12.12 -3.02
C SER A 26 -3.95 11.06 -2.47
N PRO A 27 -4.52 10.20 -3.35
CA PRO A 27 -5.48 9.18 -2.95
C PRO A 27 -4.85 8.13 -2.02
N GLN A 28 -5.67 7.60 -1.12
CA GLN A 28 -5.40 6.44 -0.27
C GLN A 28 -6.55 5.44 -0.45
N LEU A 29 -6.65 4.88 -1.66
CA LEU A 29 -7.73 4.01 -2.11
C LEU A 29 -7.21 2.58 -2.34
N PRO A 30 -8.04 1.53 -2.18
CA PRO A 30 -7.59 0.14 -2.31
C PRO A 30 -6.82 -0.22 -3.60
N LEU A 31 -7.12 0.44 -4.73
CA LEU A 31 -6.46 0.21 -6.02
C LEU A 31 -5.52 1.35 -6.44
N LEU A 32 -5.43 2.44 -5.67
CA LEU A 32 -4.54 3.58 -5.94
C LEU A 32 -4.15 4.27 -4.62
N ALA A 33 -2.95 4.00 -4.12
CA ALA A 33 -2.45 4.54 -2.86
C ALA A 33 -1.14 5.31 -3.08
N SER A 34 -1.19 6.62 -2.90
CA SER A 34 -0.01 7.48 -3.07
C SER A 34 1.09 7.07 -2.10
N ASN A 35 2.33 7.06 -2.58
CA ASN A 35 3.47 6.63 -1.79
C ASN A 35 3.93 7.69 -0.78
N TYR A 36 4.01 7.33 0.50
CA TYR A 36 4.48 8.20 1.60
C TYR A 36 5.80 7.72 2.22
N SER A 37 6.50 6.79 1.57
CA SER A 37 7.66 6.10 2.15
C SER A 37 8.98 6.89 2.08
N ARG A 38 8.98 8.07 1.45
CA ARG A 38 10.14 8.95 1.23
C ARG A 38 9.82 10.38 1.70
N LEU A 39 10.73 11.33 1.44
CA LEU A 39 10.66 12.70 1.95
C LEU A 39 9.40 13.44 1.52
N PHE A 40 9.04 13.37 0.23
CA PHE A 40 7.79 13.91 -0.28
C PHE A 40 6.86 12.78 -0.71
N PRO A 41 5.54 12.97 -0.59
CA PRO A 41 4.60 12.02 -1.13
C PRO A 41 4.57 12.06 -2.66
N GLN A 42 4.10 10.95 -3.24
CA GLN A 42 3.64 10.92 -4.62
C GLN A 42 2.32 11.70 -4.75
N TRP A 43 2.13 12.35 -5.89
CA TRP A 43 0.89 13.03 -6.25
C TRP A 43 0.39 12.54 -7.61
N PHE A 44 -0.89 12.75 -7.85
CA PHE A 44 -1.54 12.53 -9.14
C PHE A 44 -2.22 13.82 -9.61
N ASN A 45 -2.28 14.05 -10.91
CA ASN A 45 -3.13 15.10 -11.48
C ASN A 45 -4.43 14.46 -11.97
N GLY A 46 -5.57 15.09 -11.68
CA GLY A 46 -6.87 14.60 -12.14
C GLY A 46 -8.05 15.15 -11.37
N ALA A 47 -9.14 14.38 -11.31
CA ALA A 47 -10.35 14.72 -10.59
C ALA A 47 -10.82 13.56 -9.69
N GLN A 48 -11.35 13.91 -8.52
CA GLN A 48 -11.96 12.96 -7.59
C GLN A 48 -13.29 13.51 -7.08
N LEU A 49 -14.33 12.69 -7.15
CA LEU A 49 -15.63 12.94 -6.55
C LEU A 49 -15.87 11.92 -5.45
N VAL A 50 -16.17 12.38 -4.23
CA VAL A 50 -16.58 11.53 -3.11
C VAL A 50 -17.95 11.97 -2.64
N SER A 51 -18.92 11.05 -2.60
CA SER A 51 -20.28 11.32 -2.13
C SER A 51 -20.64 10.45 -0.94
N LYS A 52 -21.23 11.07 0.09
CA LYS A 52 -21.80 10.41 1.27
C LYS A 52 -23.27 10.79 1.50
N ASP A 53 -23.96 11.19 0.44
CA ASP A 53 -25.36 11.65 0.54
C ASP A 53 -26.36 10.51 0.84
N LEU A 54 -25.97 9.25 0.59
CA LEU A 54 -26.77 8.07 0.94
C LEU A 54 -26.27 7.48 2.27
N ASP A 55 -27.19 7.30 3.23
CA ASP A 55 -26.87 6.79 4.58
C ASP A 55 -26.04 5.51 4.50
N ARG A 56 -24.90 5.48 5.22
CA ARG A 56 -23.94 4.37 5.30
C ARG A 56 -23.19 4.02 4.01
N PHE A 57 -23.36 4.77 2.93
CA PHE A 57 -22.61 4.57 1.70
C PHE A 57 -21.59 5.69 1.50
N THR A 58 -20.41 5.33 1.01
CA THR A 58 -19.45 6.28 0.43
C THR A 58 -19.17 5.85 -1.00
N PHE A 59 -19.49 6.71 -1.95
CA PHE A 59 -19.18 6.52 -3.37
C PHE A 59 -17.94 7.32 -3.73
N THR A 60 -17.02 6.71 -4.47
CA THR A 60 -15.81 7.37 -4.97
C THR A 60 -15.71 7.17 -6.47
N LEU A 61 -15.55 8.27 -7.21
CA LEU A 61 -15.13 8.27 -8.61
C LEU A 61 -13.81 9.04 -8.71
N LEU A 62 -12.86 8.53 -9.49
CA LEU A 62 -11.59 9.19 -9.73
C LEU A 62 -11.11 8.94 -11.15
N GLU A 63 -10.53 9.96 -11.75
CA GLU A 63 -9.75 9.88 -12.97
C GLU A 63 -8.44 10.64 -12.74
N VAL A 64 -7.31 10.03 -13.11
CA VAL A 64 -6.00 10.68 -13.08
C VAL A 64 -5.29 10.46 -14.40
N ASP A 65 -4.52 11.44 -14.85
CA ASP A 65 -3.83 11.43 -16.16
C ASP A 65 -2.30 11.53 -16.06
N ALA A 66 -1.77 11.90 -14.89
CA ALA A 66 -0.34 11.95 -14.67
C ALA A 66 0.01 11.70 -13.20
N THR A 67 1.26 11.29 -12.95
CA THR A 67 1.82 11.17 -11.61
C THR A 67 3.04 12.06 -11.43
N LYS A 68 3.19 12.63 -10.25
CA LYS A 68 4.43 13.25 -9.80
C LYS A 68 5.03 12.37 -8.73
N LEU A 69 6.10 11.67 -9.08
CA LEU A 69 6.76 10.75 -8.18
C LEU A 69 7.35 11.48 -6.97
N ARG A 70 7.52 10.73 -5.88
CA ARG A 70 8.08 11.21 -4.59
C ARG A 70 9.43 11.93 -4.76
N ASP A 71 10.23 11.49 -5.72
CA ASP A 71 11.57 11.94 -6.08
C ASP A 71 11.65 12.72 -7.40
N SER A 72 10.50 13.13 -7.97
CA SER A 72 10.42 13.92 -9.20
C SER A 72 9.85 15.34 -8.98
N THR A 73 10.25 16.26 -9.85
CA THR A 73 9.72 17.63 -9.98
C THR A 73 8.59 17.73 -10.99
N ASP A 74 8.46 16.77 -11.90
CA ASP A 74 7.59 16.85 -13.07
C ASP A 74 6.38 15.92 -12.92
N PHE A 75 5.34 16.20 -13.71
CA PHE A 75 4.27 15.24 -13.93
C PHE A 75 4.66 14.37 -15.12
N GLU A 76 4.57 13.07 -14.92
CA GLU A 76 4.97 12.03 -15.86
C GLU A 76 3.77 11.12 -16.12
N ASP A 77 3.79 10.42 -17.27
CA ASP A 77 2.77 9.45 -17.61
C ASP A 77 2.68 8.34 -16.56
N LEU A 78 1.51 7.71 -16.47
CA LEU A 78 1.29 6.60 -15.56
C LEU A 78 1.99 5.34 -16.11
N THR A 79 2.51 4.51 -15.22
CA THR A 79 3.17 3.24 -15.59
C THR A 79 2.65 2.09 -14.72
N ALA A 80 2.99 0.87 -15.07
CA ALA A 80 2.89 -0.28 -14.18
C ALA A 80 4.15 -0.40 -13.32
N MET A 81 4.01 -0.89 -12.08
CA MET A 81 5.17 -1.18 -11.24
C MET A 81 5.92 -2.41 -11.77
N ALA A 82 7.23 -2.29 -11.95
CA ALA A 82 8.04 -3.34 -12.59
C ALA A 82 8.15 -4.65 -11.79
N GLN A 83 8.04 -4.60 -10.46
CA GLN A 83 8.10 -5.76 -9.55
C GLN A 83 9.19 -6.79 -9.91
N GLN A 84 10.46 -6.47 -9.67
CA GLN A 84 11.59 -7.36 -10.02
C GLN A 84 11.65 -7.79 -11.50
N GLY A 85 11.04 -6.99 -12.39
CA GLY A 85 10.98 -7.25 -13.83
C GLY A 85 9.79 -8.08 -14.30
N ALA A 86 8.85 -8.39 -13.41
CA ALA A 86 7.61 -9.08 -13.78
C ALA A 86 6.76 -8.28 -14.77
N TYR A 87 6.90 -6.95 -14.76
CA TYR A 87 6.30 -6.03 -15.72
C TYR A 87 7.33 -5.01 -16.23
N SER A 88 7.10 -4.45 -17.41
CA SER A 88 7.91 -3.34 -17.92
C SER A 88 7.47 -2.02 -17.30
N ALA A 89 8.40 -1.26 -16.72
CA ALA A 89 8.17 0.12 -16.26
C ALA A 89 8.29 1.16 -17.39
N THR A 90 8.61 0.76 -18.62
CA THR A 90 8.74 1.68 -19.76
C THR A 90 7.44 1.83 -20.55
N VAL A 91 6.43 1.00 -20.26
CA VAL A 91 5.13 1.08 -20.91
C VAL A 91 4.28 2.07 -20.13
N THR A 92 3.87 3.14 -20.81
CA THR A 92 3.08 4.22 -20.23
C THR A 92 1.60 4.05 -20.52
N SER A 93 0.78 4.77 -19.76
CA SER A 93 -0.67 4.84 -19.86
C SER A 93 -1.08 6.29 -19.62
N ASP A 94 -2.04 6.77 -20.41
CA ASP A 94 -2.46 8.16 -20.39
C ASP A 94 -3.46 8.45 -19.27
N ARG A 95 -4.19 7.44 -18.80
CA ARG A 95 -5.25 7.60 -17.79
C ARG A 95 -5.43 6.40 -16.89
N LEU A 96 -5.86 6.68 -15.66
CA LEU A 96 -6.46 5.69 -14.78
C LEU A 96 -7.85 6.13 -14.38
N TYR A 97 -8.82 5.25 -14.62
CA TYR A 97 -10.20 5.39 -14.16
C TYR A 97 -10.43 4.56 -12.91
N TYR A 98 -11.25 5.07 -11.99
CA TYR A 98 -11.53 4.44 -10.71
C TYR A 98 -12.97 4.67 -10.28
N ALA A 99 -13.61 3.61 -9.79
CA ALA A 99 -14.91 3.69 -9.12
C ALA A 99 -14.93 2.77 -7.90
N GLY A 100 -15.59 3.20 -6.82
CA GLY A 100 -15.66 2.43 -5.59
C GLY A 100 -16.86 2.76 -4.72
N VAL A 101 -17.29 1.75 -3.96
CA VAL A 101 -18.37 1.85 -2.98
C VAL A 101 -17.93 1.19 -1.68
N ASP A 102 -18.01 1.97 -0.60
CA ASP A 102 -17.92 1.47 0.77
C ASP A 102 -19.30 1.51 1.41
N TYR A 103 -19.71 0.41 2.04
CA TYR A 103 -20.99 0.27 2.73
C TYR A 103 -20.77 -0.13 4.20
N GLN A 104 -21.39 0.61 5.12
CA GLN A 104 -21.31 0.37 6.56
C GLN A 104 -22.65 -0.15 7.13
N PRO A 105 -22.99 -1.44 6.93
CA PRO A 105 -24.25 -2.00 7.43
C PRO A 105 -24.35 -1.92 8.96
N LEU A 106 -23.23 -2.06 9.65
CA LEU A 106 -23.10 -1.97 11.10
C LEU A 106 -21.97 -1.00 11.45
N LYS A 107 -22.01 -0.37 12.62
CA LYS A 107 -20.96 0.58 13.06
C LYS A 107 -19.55 -0.03 13.04
N ASN A 108 -19.46 -1.34 13.14
CA ASN A 108 -18.24 -2.09 13.29
C ASN A 108 -17.94 -3.05 12.11
N LEU A 109 -18.71 -2.94 11.02
CA LEU A 109 -18.52 -3.70 9.78
C LEU A 109 -18.52 -2.75 8.59
N THR A 110 -17.46 -2.77 7.78
CA THR A 110 -17.40 -2.09 6.48
C THR A 110 -17.22 -3.13 5.38
N LEU A 111 -18.02 -3.04 4.33
CA LEU A 111 -17.91 -3.83 3.10
C LEU A 111 -17.47 -2.88 1.97
N SER A 112 -16.52 -3.30 1.15
CA SER A 112 -15.91 -2.44 0.14
C SER A 112 -15.82 -3.16 -1.20
N VAL A 113 -16.25 -2.52 -2.29
CA VAL A 113 -16.10 -3.01 -3.68
C VAL A 113 -15.62 -1.88 -4.57
N HIS A 114 -14.50 -2.09 -5.26
CA HIS A 114 -13.83 -1.06 -6.07
C HIS A 114 -13.31 -1.66 -7.37
N THR A 115 -13.25 -0.86 -8.43
CA THR A 115 -12.67 -1.21 -9.72
C THR A 115 -11.81 -0.05 -10.23
N SER A 116 -10.75 -0.38 -10.96
CA SER A 116 -9.93 0.60 -11.64
C SER A 116 -9.41 0.06 -12.95
N GLN A 117 -9.13 0.92 -13.91
CA GLN A 117 -8.48 0.56 -15.15
C GLN A 117 -7.36 1.55 -15.42
N LEU A 118 -6.13 1.03 -15.51
CA LEU A 118 -5.01 1.76 -16.07
C LEU A 118 -5.05 1.52 -17.58
N GLU A 119 -5.39 2.56 -18.33
CA GLU A 119 -5.74 2.49 -19.75
C GLU A 119 -4.68 1.73 -20.55
N ASP A 120 -5.14 0.82 -21.42
CA ASP A 120 -4.31 -0.05 -22.26
C ASP A 120 -3.33 -1.01 -21.56
N LEU A 121 -3.27 -1.01 -20.23
CA LEU A 121 -2.38 -1.90 -19.47
C LEU A 121 -3.17 -3.00 -18.76
N PHE A 122 -4.00 -2.65 -17.78
CA PHE A 122 -4.75 -3.62 -16.99
C PHE A 122 -5.99 -3.03 -16.32
N GLN A 123 -6.96 -3.91 -16.06
CA GLN A 123 -8.10 -3.65 -15.18
C GLN A 123 -7.91 -4.39 -13.87
N ARG A 124 -8.27 -3.76 -12.75
CA ARG A 124 -8.25 -4.33 -11.41
C ARG A 124 -9.61 -4.24 -10.74
N ASN A 125 -9.94 -5.24 -9.95
CA ASN A 125 -11.09 -5.22 -9.05
C ASN A 125 -10.65 -5.57 -7.63
N PHE A 126 -11.33 -4.97 -6.66
CA PHE A 126 -11.13 -5.23 -5.24
C PHE A 126 -12.48 -5.47 -4.58
N ALA A 127 -12.52 -6.48 -3.70
CA ALA A 127 -13.61 -6.70 -2.78
C ALA A 127 -13.01 -7.02 -1.40
N GLY A 128 -13.59 -6.48 -0.34
CA GLY A 128 -13.09 -6.74 1.00
C GLY A 128 -14.05 -6.34 2.08
N PHE A 129 -13.70 -6.70 3.31
CA PHE A 129 -14.40 -6.23 4.49
C PHE A 129 -13.47 -6.02 5.66
N LYS A 130 -13.89 -5.12 6.55
CA LYS A 130 -13.27 -4.88 7.86
C LYS A 130 -14.32 -5.10 8.93
N TYR A 131 -14.00 -5.94 9.91
CA TYR A 131 -14.83 -6.17 11.07
C TYR A 131 -14.02 -6.00 12.34
N LYS A 132 -14.63 -5.38 13.35
CA LYS A 132 -14.00 -5.14 14.65
C LYS A 132 -15.03 -5.30 15.75
N THR A 133 -14.68 -5.88 16.88
CA THR A 133 -15.64 -6.10 17.97
C THR A 133 -14.94 -6.11 19.31
N ALA A 134 -15.60 -5.55 20.32
CA ALA A 134 -15.21 -5.80 21.70
C ALA A 134 -15.31 -7.30 21.98
N MET A 135 -14.30 -7.85 22.63
CA MET A 135 -14.22 -9.26 23.02
C MET A 135 -13.48 -9.35 24.36
N GLY A 136 -14.24 -9.63 25.43
CA GLY A 136 -13.70 -9.64 26.79
C GLY A 136 -13.07 -8.28 27.16
N PRO A 137 -11.85 -8.25 27.72
CA PRO A 137 -11.18 -7.01 28.12
C PRO A 137 -10.54 -6.22 26.95
N GLY A 138 -10.69 -6.67 25.70
CA GLY A 138 -10.05 -6.06 24.54
C GLY A 138 -10.93 -6.03 23.31
N GLU A 139 -10.28 -5.94 22.14
CA GLU A 139 -10.91 -5.88 20.83
C GLU A 139 -10.32 -6.92 19.90
N ALA A 140 -11.18 -7.72 19.27
CA ALA A 140 -10.80 -8.52 18.12
C ALA A 140 -11.08 -7.74 16.83
N PHE A 141 -10.24 -7.93 15.81
CA PHE A 141 -10.49 -7.41 14.48
C PHE A 141 -10.08 -8.41 13.41
N THR A 142 -10.70 -8.28 12.24
CA THR A 142 -10.30 -8.98 11.04
C THR A 142 -10.55 -8.13 9.81
N GLU A 143 -9.67 -8.27 8.83
CA GLU A 143 -9.81 -7.64 7.53
C GLU A 143 -9.41 -8.62 6.43
N TRP A 144 -10.24 -8.69 5.40
CA TRP A 144 -10.06 -9.58 4.26
C TRP A 144 -10.09 -8.73 3.00
N ARG A 145 -9.09 -8.92 2.15
CA ARG A 145 -8.90 -8.18 0.91
C ARG A 145 -8.71 -9.18 -0.22
N TYR A 146 -9.58 -9.10 -1.22
CA TYR A 146 -9.45 -9.86 -2.45
C TYR A 146 -9.24 -8.90 -3.61
N PHE A 147 -8.22 -9.16 -4.40
CA PHE A 147 -7.88 -8.42 -5.60
C PHE A 147 -7.89 -9.35 -6.80
N SER A 148 -8.27 -8.81 -7.95
CA SER A 148 -8.05 -9.45 -9.24
C SER A 148 -7.52 -8.41 -10.24
N ALA A 149 -6.66 -8.84 -11.15
CA ALA A 149 -6.13 -8.05 -12.24
C ALA A 149 -6.13 -8.87 -13.53
N ARG A 150 -6.49 -8.22 -14.64
CA ARG A 150 -6.41 -8.79 -15.99
C ARG A 150 -5.92 -7.75 -17.00
N GLU A 151 -5.41 -8.18 -18.14
CA GLU A 151 -5.10 -7.26 -19.24
C GLU A 151 -6.36 -6.48 -19.70
N ALA A 152 -6.16 -5.29 -20.23
CA ALA A 152 -7.24 -4.42 -20.69
C ALA A 152 -6.80 -3.51 -21.85
N GLY A 153 -7.77 -3.13 -22.71
CA GLY A 153 -7.53 -2.21 -23.83
C GLY A 153 -6.61 -2.82 -24.89
N ARG A 154 -5.57 -2.09 -25.29
CA ARG A 154 -4.53 -2.57 -26.22
C ARG A 154 -3.54 -3.59 -25.63
N GLU A 155 -3.63 -3.88 -24.34
CA GLU A 155 -2.81 -4.91 -23.66
C GLU A 155 -1.29 -4.65 -23.80
N LEU A 156 -0.86 -3.38 -23.75
CA LEU A 156 0.53 -2.97 -24.01
C LEU A 156 1.53 -3.51 -22.97
N LEU A 157 1.05 -3.87 -21.78
CA LEU A 157 1.86 -4.50 -20.74
C LEU A 157 2.13 -6.00 -21.00
N GLY A 158 1.42 -6.59 -21.96
CA GLY A 158 1.35 -8.03 -22.15
C GLY A 158 0.42 -8.70 -21.15
N LYS A 159 0.68 -9.98 -20.87
CA LYS A 159 -0.19 -10.81 -20.03
C LYS A 159 -0.28 -10.26 -18.60
N VAL A 160 -1.50 -10.12 -18.10
CA VAL A 160 -1.81 -9.85 -16.69
C VAL A 160 -2.89 -10.85 -16.28
N ASP A 161 -2.56 -11.80 -15.41
CA ASP A 161 -3.52 -12.73 -14.80
C ASP A 161 -3.12 -12.93 -13.35
N ASN A 162 -3.75 -12.16 -12.48
CA ASN A 162 -3.47 -12.18 -11.05
C ASN A 162 -4.77 -12.15 -10.25
N ARG A 163 -4.81 -12.96 -9.19
CA ARG A 163 -5.77 -12.90 -8.09
C ARG A 163 -5.00 -12.96 -6.78
N THR A 164 -5.26 -12.03 -5.86
CA THR A 164 -4.57 -11.98 -4.57
C THR A 164 -5.57 -11.94 -3.43
N LEU A 165 -5.48 -12.91 -2.52
CA LEU A 165 -6.13 -12.86 -1.21
C LEU A 165 -5.12 -12.36 -0.18
N SER A 166 -5.48 -11.35 0.62
CA SER A 166 -4.65 -10.80 1.71
C SER A 166 -5.52 -10.63 2.95
N THR A 167 -5.16 -11.27 4.06
CA THR A 167 -5.94 -11.28 5.29
C THR A 167 -5.13 -10.76 6.46
N ASN A 168 -5.82 -10.20 7.45
CA ASN A 168 -5.24 -9.85 8.74
C ASN A 168 -6.28 -10.13 9.83
N VAL A 169 -5.83 -10.72 10.93
CA VAL A 169 -6.63 -11.00 12.11
C VAL A 169 -5.81 -10.61 13.32
N GLY A 170 -6.43 -9.98 14.31
CA GLY A 170 -5.71 -9.59 15.51
C GLY A 170 -6.58 -9.31 16.71
N TYR A 171 -5.89 -9.06 17.82
CA TYR A 171 -6.48 -8.74 19.10
C TYR A 171 -5.67 -7.64 19.81
N SER A 172 -6.37 -6.65 20.32
CA SER A 172 -5.81 -5.50 21.03
C SER A 172 -6.26 -5.50 22.50
N ILE A 173 -5.31 -5.33 23.42
CA ILE A 173 -5.57 -5.29 24.88
C ILE A 173 -4.46 -4.48 25.58
N GLN A 174 -4.86 -3.52 26.42
CA GLN A 174 -3.94 -2.76 27.30
C GLN A 174 -2.68 -2.22 26.60
N GLY A 175 -2.84 -1.61 25.43
CA GLY A 175 -1.73 -1.07 24.63
C GLY A 175 -1.01 -2.09 23.74
N HIS A 176 -1.19 -3.40 23.97
CA HIS A 176 -0.69 -4.46 23.09
C HIS A 176 -1.63 -4.71 21.93
N THR A 177 -1.11 -4.95 20.74
CA THR A 177 -1.84 -5.54 19.63
C THR A 177 -1.04 -6.66 19.02
N PHE A 178 -1.60 -7.87 18.98
CA PHE A 178 -1.04 -9.01 18.26
C PHE A 178 -1.89 -9.23 17.02
N SER A 179 -1.26 -9.34 15.86
CA SER A 179 -1.96 -9.65 14.62
C SER A 179 -1.11 -10.51 13.69
N GLY A 180 -1.77 -11.16 12.75
CA GLY A 180 -1.13 -11.99 11.75
C GLY A 180 -2.05 -12.21 10.57
N GLY A 181 -1.46 -12.64 9.48
CA GLY A 181 -2.14 -12.68 8.20
C GLY A 181 -1.60 -13.74 7.26
N TYR A 182 -2.44 -14.09 6.31
CA TYR A 182 -2.10 -14.94 5.18
C TYR A 182 -2.32 -14.16 3.89
N GLN A 183 -1.39 -14.28 2.97
CA GLN A 183 -1.52 -13.75 1.63
C GLN A 183 -1.16 -14.81 0.60
N LYS A 184 -1.93 -14.87 -0.49
CA LYS A 184 -1.63 -15.71 -1.65
C LYS A 184 -1.89 -14.95 -2.93
N VAL A 185 -0.85 -14.87 -3.75
CA VAL A 185 -0.92 -14.50 -5.15
C VAL A 185 -1.19 -15.78 -5.96
N SER A 186 -2.16 -15.72 -6.85
CA SER A 186 -2.58 -16.82 -7.73
C SER A 186 -2.80 -16.29 -9.14
N GLY A 187 -2.75 -17.19 -10.13
CA GLY A 187 -2.65 -16.81 -11.53
C GLY A 187 -1.20 -16.74 -11.98
N ASP A 188 -1.02 -16.48 -13.26
CA ASP A 188 0.29 -16.62 -13.91
C ASP A 188 1.21 -15.42 -13.64
N THR A 189 0.67 -14.25 -13.26
CA THR A 189 1.46 -13.01 -13.16
C THR A 189 1.52 -12.47 -11.73
N ALA A 190 2.48 -11.57 -11.49
CA ALA A 190 2.60 -10.85 -10.23
C ALA A 190 1.42 -9.87 -10.02
N TYR A 191 1.24 -9.39 -8.80
CA TYR A 191 0.20 -8.42 -8.48
C TYR A 191 0.38 -7.11 -9.25
N ALA A 192 -0.48 -6.79 -10.21
CA ALA A 192 -0.37 -5.56 -11.00
C ALA A 192 -0.82 -4.32 -10.19
N TYR A 193 -0.05 -3.24 -10.24
CA TYR A 193 -0.40 -1.93 -9.67
C TYR A 193 0.38 -0.80 -10.34
N VAL A 194 -0.04 0.45 -10.08
CA VAL A 194 0.52 1.65 -10.69
C VAL A 194 1.95 1.88 -10.21
N GLY A 195 2.81 2.35 -11.11
CA GLY A 195 4.19 2.67 -10.83
C GLY A 195 4.34 3.70 -9.71
N GLY A 196 5.32 3.46 -8.84
CA GLY A 196 5.67 4.36 -7.75
C GLY A 196 4.74 4.34 -6.53
N THR A 197 3.54 3.74 -6.63
CA THR A 197 2.56 3.72 -5.53
C THR A 197 2.91 2.73 -4.43
N ASP A 198 2.37 2.96 -3.24
CA ASP A 198 2.26 1.89 -2.23
C ASP A 198 1.09 0.97 -2.63
N THR A 199 0.97 -0.20 -2.01
CA THR A 199 -0.13 -1.15 -2.23
C THR A 199 -1.08 -1.20 -1.02
N TYR A 200 -2.23 -1.85 -1.24
CA TYR A 200 -3.18 -2.17 -0.19
C TYR A 200 -3.06 -3.62 0.31
N LEU A 201 -1.86 -4.21 0.21
CA LEU A 201 -1.56 -5.55 0.70
C LEU A 201 -1.05 -5.49 2.14
N PHE A 202 -1.45 -6.44 2.99
CA PHE A 202 -0.95 -6.49 4.37
C PHE A 202 0.51 -6.90 4.46
N SER A 203 0.99 -7.66 3.49
CA SER A 203 2.36 -8.12 3.43
C SER A 203 3.35 -7.01 3.10
N GLU A 204 2.93 -5.86 2.58
CA GLU A 204 3.85 -4.80 2.18
C GLU A 204 4.68 -4.30 3.36
N GLN A 205 6.00 -4.48 3.23
CA GLN A 205 7.00 -4.08 4.20
C GLN A 205 7.83 -2.89 3.67
N GLN A 206 8.95 -2.61 4.32
CA GLN A 206 9.78 -1.46 4.01
C GLN A 206 10.57 -1.63 2.71
N ILE A 207 10.92 -2.88 2.38
CA ILE A 207 11.74 -3.24 1.22
C ILE A 207 10.93 -4.11 0.25
N SER A 208 10.27 -5.17 0.71
CA SER A 208 9.51 -6.10 -0.12
C SER A 208 7.99 -5.94 0.01
N THR A 209 7.28 -6.31 -1.06
CA THR A 209 5.82 -6.31 -1.13
C THR A 209 5.22 -7.72 -0.96
N PHE A 210 5.99 -8.79 -1.20
CA PHE A 210 5.53 -10.19 -1.20
C PHE A 210 4.33 -10.41 -2.14
N ALA A 211 4.49 -9.99 -3.39
CA ALA A 211 3.42 -9.89 -4.36
C ALA A 211 3.81 -10.42 -5.75
N LEU A 212 4.82 -11.29 -5.82
CA LEU A 212 5.26 -11.94 -7.06
C LEU A 212 4.34 -13.10 -7.44
N ALA A 213 4.47 -13.57 -8.68
CA ALA A 213 3.64 -14.64 -9.23
C ALA A 213 3.70 -15.88 -8.33
N ASN A 214 2.52 -16.46 -8.06
CA ASN A 214 2.32 -17.61 -7.18
C ASN A 214 2.82 -17.45 -5.72
N GLU A 215 3.27 -16.27 -5.30
CA GLU A 215 3.82 -16.10 -3.96
C GLU A 215 2.78 -16.31 -2.86
N ARG A 216 3.14 -17.09 -1.84
CA ARG A 216 2.40 -17.27 -0.60
C ARG A 216 3.17 -16.62 0.54
N ALA A 217 2.54 -15.75 1.31
CA ALA A 217 3.17 -15.06 2.42
C ALA A 217 2.39 -15.22 3.74
N TRP A 218 3.14 -15.40 4.82
CA TRP A 218 2.64 -15.39 6.19
C TRP A 218 3.19 -14.17 6.93
N MET A 219 2.33 -13.45 7.63
CA MET A 219 2.70 -12.27 8.41
C MET A 219 2.42 -12.48 9.89
N MET A 220 3.35 -12.02 10.71
CA MET A 220 3.14 -11.76 12.14
C MET A 220 3.46 -10.31 12.44
N ARG A 221 2.67 -9.69 13.31
CA ARG A 221 2.83 -8.30 13.74
C ARG A 221 2.52 -8.16 15.23
N TYR A 222 3.34 -7.36 15.90
CA TYR A 222 3.12 -6.92 17.26
C TYR A 222 3.28 -5.40 17.33
N ASP A 223 2.31 -4.73 17.95
CA ASP A 223 2.35 -3.31 18.25
C ASP A 223 2.23 -3.09 19.76
N PHE A 224 2.91 -2.06 20.25
CA PHE A 224 2.77 -1.61 21.63
C PHE A 224 2.70 -0.08 21.72
N ASP A 225 1.65 0.41 22.37
CA ASP A 225 1.49 1.81 22.78
C ASP A 225 1.91 1.96 24.25
N PHE A 226 3.03 2.64 24.48
CA PHE A 226 3.58 2.84 25.81
C PHE A 226 2.79 3.86 26.64
N ALA A 227 1.75 4.49 26.10
CA ALA A 227 0.78 5.24 26.91
C ALA A 227 0.19 4.35 28.03
N ALA A 228 0.05 3.04 27.78
CA ALA A 228 -0.37 2.07 28.79
C ALA A 228 0.60 1.95 29.98
N LEU A 229 1.86 2.35 29.80
CA LEU A 229 2.90 2.40 30.84
C LEU A 229 3.21 3.84 31.29
N GLY A 230 2.38 4.82 30.93
CA GLY A 230 2.56 6.22 31.30
C GLY A 230 3.58 6.98 30.44
N VAL A 231 3.99 6.46 29.29
CA VAL A 231 4.88 7.15 28.33
C VAL A 231 4.10 7.46 27.04
N PRO A 232 3.17 8.43 27.08
CA PRO A 232 2.38 8.79 25.90
C PRO A 232 3.26 9.30 24.76
N GLY A 233 2.90 8.91 23.54
CA GLY A 233 3.62 9.28 22.32
C GLY A 233 4.72 8.32 21.91
N LEU A 234 5.13 7.36 22.77
CA LEU A 234 6.08 6.31 22.42
C LEU A 234 5.34 5.07 21.92
N THR A 235 5.69 4.61 20.72
CA THR A 235 5.09 3.42 20.09
C THR A 235 6.16 2.50 19.51
N PHE A 236 5.93 1.20 19.62
CA PHE A 236 6.77 0.16 19.02
C PHE A 236 5.94 -0.71 18.06
N ASN A 237 6.51 -1.04 16.90
CA ASN A 237 5.95 -1.99 15.94
C ASN A 237 7.03 -2.99 15.52
N LEU A 238 6.69 -4.27 15.53
CA LEU A 238 7.49 -5.36 14.97
C LEU A 238 6.63 -6.11 13.95
N ARG A 239 7.19 -6.33 12.76
CA ARG A 239 6.59 -7.13 11.70
C ARG A 239 7.59 -8.15 11.20
N TYR A 240 7.10 -9.35 10.91
CA TYR A 240 7.84 -10.39 10.23
C TYR A 240 6.94 -10.97 9.14
N VAL A 241 7.42 -10.97 7.90
CA VAL A 241 6.75 -11.60 6.76
C VAL A 241 7.69 -12.62 6.14
N LYS A 242 7.16 -13.81 5.85
CA LYS A 242 7.88 -14.84 5.10
C LYS A 242 7.05 -15.25 3.89
N GLY A 243 7.65 -15.14 2.72
CA GLY A 243 7.15 -15.55 1.42
C GLY A 243 7.83 -16.83 0.92
N ASP A 244 7.05 -17.70 0.29
CA ASP A 244 7.50 -18.89 -0.43
C ASP A 244 6.61 -19.09 -1.68
N GLN A 245 6.83 -20.13 -2.48
CA GLN A 245 6.07 -20.42 -3.71
C GLN A 245 6.20 -19.38 -4.82
N VAL A 246 7.20 -18.50 -4.75
CA VAL A 246 7.44 -17.52 -5.82
C VAL A 246 7.84 -18.26 -7.09
N ASP A 247 7.12 -18.01 -8.17
CA ASP A 247 7.48 -18.44 -9.51
C ASP A 247 8.59 -17.52 -10.08
N PRO A 248 9.80 -18.04 -10.33
CA PRO A 248 10.92 -17.21 -10.77
C PRO A 248 10.89 -16.85 -12.27
N GLN A 249 9.99 -17.44 -13.08
CA GLN A 249 10.01 -17.31 -14.55
C GLN A 249 9.96 -15.86 -15.07
N ARG A 250 9.34 -14.96 -14.30
CA ARG A 250 9.20 -13.54 -14.65
C ARG A 250 10.11 -12.61 -13.85
N ILE A 251 11.11 -13.15 -13.15
CA ILE A 251 12.06 -12.35 -12.38
C ILE A 251 13.30 -12.05 -13.23
N SER A 252 13.57 -10.75 -13.45
CA SER A 252 14.64 -10.30 -14.34
C SER A 252 16.02 -10.19 -13.67
N SER A 253 16.12 -10.45 -12.37
CA SER A 253 17.41 -10.42 -11.66
C SER A 253 18.30 -11.60 -12.09
N VAL A 254 19.62 -11.46 -11.90
CA VAL A 254 20.57 -12.56 -12.19
C VAL A 254 20.25 -13.79 -11.34
N LYS A 255 19.93 -13.59 -10.06
CA LYS A 255 19.56 -14.67 -9.12
C LYS A 255 18.24 -15.34 -9.51
N GLY A 256 17.23 -14.56 -9.88
CA GLY A 256 15.92 -15.07 -10.32
C GLY A 256 16.04 -15.93 -11.57
N ARG A 257 16.77 -15.47 -12.59
CA ARG A 257 17.04 -16.28 -13.79
C ARG A 257 17.81 -17.56 -13.50
N ALA A 258 18.79 -17.51 -12.59
CA ALA A 258 19.54 -18.69 -12.19
C ALA A 258 18.66 -19.70 -11.42
N LEU A 259 17.75 -19.20 -10.59
CA LEU A 259 16.79 -20.01 -9.84
C LEU A 259 15.79 -20.71 -10.78
N ASP A 260 15.25 -19.99 -11.76
CA ASP A 260 14.38 -20.54 -12.80
C ASP A 260 15.09 -21.63 -13.63
N ALA A 261 16.32 -21.36 -14.09
CA ALA A 261 17.11 -22.33 -14.85
C ALA A 261 17.42 -23.61 -14.05
N ALA A 262 17.45 -23.53 -12.72
CA ALA A 262 17.62 -24.67 -11.83
C ALA A 262 16.30 -25.38 -11.47
N GLY A 263 15.14 -24.91 -11.94
CA GLY A 263 13.83 -25.41 -11.56
C GLY A 263 13.49 -25.18 -10.09
N GLY A 264 14.08 -24.15 -9.47
CA GLY A 264 13.90 -23.82 -8.06
C GLY A 264 12.66 -22.96 -7.81
N GLU A 265 12.27 -22.88 -6.54
CA GLU A 265 11.19 -22.02 -6.05
C GLU A 265 11.77 -20.82 -5.30
N GLY A 266 11.16 -19.65 -5.48
CA GLY A 266 11.62 -18.44 -4.81
C GLY A 266 11.07 -18.30 -3.39
N GLU A 267 11.96 -17.85 -2.50
CA GLU A 267 11.66 -17.58 -1.10
C GLU A 267 12.23 -16.23 -0.69
N GLU A 268 11.48 -15.53 0.16
CA GLU A 268 11.95 -14.29 0.79
C GLU A 268 11.38 -14.11 2.20
N TRP A 269 12.05 -13.30 3.02
CA TRP A 269 11.49 -12.85 4.28
C TRP A 269 11.98 -11.46 4.63
N GLU A 270 11.17 -10.73 5.38
CA GLU A 270 11.52 -9.41 5.90
C GLU A 270 11.07 -9.25 7.34
N ARG A 271 11.99 -8.79 8.20
CA ARG A 271 11.68 -8.27 9.53
C ARG A 271 11.77 -6.76 9.50
N THR A 272 10.71 -6.08 9.92
CA THR A 272 10.70 -4.63 10.13
C THR A 272 10.44 -4.31 11.61
N THR A 273 11.23 -3.40 12.18
CA THR A 273 11.03 -2.84 13.51
C THR A 273 10.93 -1.32 13.41
N ASP A 274 9.84 -0.73 13.91
CA ASP A 274 9.69 0.71 14.03
C ASP A 274 9.58 1.11 15.51
N LEU A 275 10.37 2.11 15.91
CA LEU A 275 10.26 2.81 17.19
C LEU A 275 9.99 4.29 16.90
N SER A 276 8.89 4.82 17.42
CA SER A 276 8.50 6.23 17.21
C SER A 276 8.20 6.92 18.52
N TYR A 277 8.58 8.19 18.64
CA TYR A 277 8.24 9.04 19.77
C TYR A 277 7.76 10.42 19.28
N ILE A 278 6.62 10.87 19.80
CA ILE A 278 6.15 12.25 19.62
C ILE A 278 6.20 12.94 20.98
N VAL A 279 6.88 14.08 21.06
CA VAL A 279 6.93 14.89 22.28
C VAL A 279 5.55 15.49 22.54
N GLN A 280 4.99 15.18 23.71
CA GLN A 280 3.59 15.51 24.04
C GLN A 280 3.40 16.95 24.55
N SER A 281 4.41 17.55 25.18
CA SER A 281 4.31 18.84 25.86
C SER A 281 5.63 19.61 25.91
N GLY A 282 5.58 20.87 26.33
CA GLY A 282 6.75 21.74 26.48
C GLY A 282 7.26 22.35 25.17
N PRO A 283 8.46 22.95 25.18
CA PRO A 283 9.00 23.68 24.02
C PRO A 283 9.18 22.85 22.75
N LEU A 284 9.35 21.53 22.90
CA LEU A 284 9.53 20.58 21.79
C LEU A 284 8.23 19.83 21.43
N ARG A 285 7.07 20.24 21.97
CA ARG A 285 5.78 19.61 21.64
C ARG A 285 5.61 19.52 20.12
N ASN A 286 5.18 18.35 19.62
CA ASN A 286 5.05 18.00 18.20
C ASN A 286 6.36 17.70 17.44
N VAL A 287 7.52 17.72 18.12
CA VAL A 287 8.72 17.07 17.56
C VAL A 287 8.48 15.57 17.56
N SER A 288 8.73 14.95 16.41
CA SER A 288 8.59 13.52 16.17
C SER A 288 9.95 12.93 15.81
N LEU A 289 10.25 11.77 16.41
CA LEU A 289 11.39 10.94 16.06
C LEU A 289 10.87 9.57 15.67
N ARG A 290 11.36 9.04 14.55
CA ARG A 290 11.05 7.69 14.11
C ARG A 290 12.31 7.00 13.63
N TRP A 291 12.59 5.83 14.19
CA TRP A 291 13.60 4.92 13.70
C TRP A 291 12.91 3.66 13.17
N ARG A 292 13.25 3.32 11.93
CA ARG A 292 12.80 2.10 11.27
C ARG A 292 14.02 1.27 10.89
N ASN A 293 14.00 -0.01 11.21
CA ASN A 293 15.00 -0.98 10.80
C ASN A 293 14.31 -2.09 10.01
N ALA A 294 14.89 -2.46 8.87
CA ALA A 294 14.44 -3.58 8.06
C ALA A 294 15.61 -4.52 7.75
N THR A 295 15.35 -5.82 7.80
CA THR A 295 16.26 -6.89 7.35
C THR A 295 15.48 -7.77 6.40
N MET A 296 15.87 -7.77 5.13
CA MET A 296 15.25 -8.53 4.06
C MET A 296 16.26 -9.53 3.48
N ARG A 297 15.82 -10.76 3.26
CA ARG A 297 16.60 -11.83 2.61
C ARG A 297 15.74 -12.50 1.55
N SER A 298 16.37 -12.86 0.43
CA SER A 298 15.73 -13.56 -0.69
C SER A 298 16.75 -14.42 -1.44
N ASN A 299 16.30 -15.50 -2.07
CA ASN A 299 17.11 -16.30 -3.00
C ASN A 299 17.02 -15.83 -4.46
N PHE A 300 16.09 -14.93 -4.79
CA PHE A 300 15.89 -14.38 -6.14
C PHE A 300 16.16 -12.87 -6.24
N ALA A 301 16.36 -12.17 -5.13
CA ALA A 301 16.69 -10.75 -5.07
C ALA A 301 17.95 -10.50 -4.23
N ASP A 302 18.42 -9.25 -4.23
CA ASP A 302 19.49 -8.84 -3.34
C ASP A 302 18.98 -8.67 -1.91
N ALA A 303 19.76 -9.18 -0.96
CA ALA A 303 19.50 -8.99 0.45
C ALA A 303 19.77 -7.54 0.84
N ALA A 304 19.02 -7.03 1.81
CA ALA A 304 19.17 -5.66 2.28
C ALA A 304 19.00 -5.58 3.80
N ASP A 305 19.81 -4.74 4.42
CA ASP A 305 19.63 -4.25 5.79
C ASP A 305 19.52 -2.72 5.72
N GLU A 306 18.37 -2.18 6.10
CA GLU A 306 18.03 -0.77 5.90
C GLU A 306 17.66 -0.10 7.23
N ASN A 307 18.19 1.11 7.46
CA ASN A 307 17.77 1.97 8.55
C ASN A 307 17.22 3.29 8.00
N ARG A 308 16.06 3.72 8.50
CA ARG A 308 15.51 5.05 8.25
C ARG A 308 15.39 5.79 9.57
N LEU A 309 16.06 6.93 9.69
CA LEU A 309 15.95 7.85 10.81
C LEU A 309 15.22 9.10 10.30
N ILE A 310 14.08 9.41 10.91
CA ILE A 310 13.20 10.49 10.49
C ILE A 310 12.96 11.39 11.70
N VAL A 311 13.30 12.65 11.56
CA VAL A 311 13.00 13.70 12.53
C VAL A 311 12.08 14.70 11.85
N GLY A 312 10.93 14.95 12.46
CA GLY A 312 9.91 15.83 11.89
C GLY A 312 9.35 16.76 12.95
N TYR A 313 8.86 17.91 12.53
CA TYR A 313 8.17 18.86 13.39
C TYR A 313 6.97 19.42 12.65
N THR A 314 5.79 19.33 13.25
CA THR A 314 4.55 19.83 12.66
C THR A 314 4.16 21.16 13.29
N LEU A 315 4.23 22.21 12.47
CA LEU A 315 3.68 23.54 12.77
C LEU A 315 2.24 23.62 12.27
N ALA A 316 1.32 23.93 13.18
CA ALA A 316 -0.06 24.27 12.83
C ALA A 316 -0.16 25.81 12.79
N PHE A 317 -0.63 26.34 11.66
CA PHE A 317 -0.89 27.76 11.43
C PHE A 317 -2.39 28.06 11.50
#